data_AF-A0A0U4WZW1-F1
#
_entry.id   AF-A0A0U4WZW1-F1
#
_cell.length_a   1.000
_cell.length_b   1.000
_cell.length_c   1.000
_cell.angle_alpha   90.00
_cell.angle_beta   90.00
_cell.angle_gamma   90.00
#
_symmetry.space_group_name_H-M   'P 1'
#
loop_
_entity.id
_entity.type
_entity.pdbx_description
1 polymer ?
#
loop_
_entity_poly.entity_id
_entity_poly.type
_entity_poly.pdbx_seq_one_letter_code
_entity_poly.pdbx_strand_id
1 'polypeptide(L)'
;MPIYRGRVPDATTLGAILQQARMARGLTQRQFADALGISQRYVWEIEAGKPTLYAERLFRALRMLDVTLSAEFAEPDPPLAGAADDETHA
;
A
#
# COMPACT_ATOMS: atom_id res chain seq x y z
N MET A 1 -1.33 -10.28 15.32
CA MET A 1 -1.51 -9.08 14.46
C MET A 1 -0.72 -7.87 14.94
N PRO A 2 0.54 -7.72 14.50
CA PRO A 2 1.26 -6.47 14.69
C PRO A 2 0.58 -5.35 13.88
N ILE A 3 0.50 -4.17 14.49
CA ILE A 3 -0.03 -2.96 13.86
C ILE A 3 1.15 -2.06 13.53
N TYR A 4 1.34 -1.77 12.25
CA TYR A 4 2.31 -0.77 11.82
C TYR A 4 1.65 0.59 11.77
N ARG A 5 2.26 1.59 12.43
CA ARG A 5 1.80 2.97 12.43
C ARG A 5 2.95 3.91 12.11
N GLY A 6 2.74 4.84 11.18
CA GLY A 6 3.78 5.76 10.74
C GLY A 6 3.22 7.10 10.27
N ARG A 7 4.05 8.14 10.36
CA ARG A 7 3.78 9.46 9.77
C ARG A 7 3.96 9.39 8.25
N VAL A 8 3.12 10.12 7.52
CA VAL A 8 3.14 10.19 6.06
C VAL A 8 3.45 11.63 5.63
N PRO A 9 4.74 11.99 5.47
CA PRO A 9 5.14 13.35 5.12
C PRO A 9 4.96 13.69 3.63
N ASP A 10 4.89 12.68 2.76
CA ASP A 10 4.86 12.82 1.30
C ASP A 10 4.22 11.61 0.59
N ALA A 11 4.05 11.75 -0.72
CA ALA A 11 3.44 10.74 -1.58
C ALA A 11 4.28 9.47 -1.71
N THR A 12 5.60 9.59 -1.66
CA THR A 12 6.54 8.46 -1.69
C THR A 12 6.34 7.56 -0.48
N THR A 13 6.27 8.16 0.71
CA THR A 13 6.01 7.43 1.96
C THR A 13 4.63 6.78 1.94
N LEU A 14 3.61 7.49 1.43
CA LEU A 14 2.27 6.92 1.27
C LEU A 14 2.28 5.69 0.34
N GLY A 15 2.93 5.80 -0.81
CA GLY A 15 3.05 4.73 -1.79
C GLY A 15 3.74 3.49 -1.20
N ALA A 16 4.84 3.68 -0.48
CA ALA A 16 5.56 2.59 0.20
C ALA A 16 4.69 1.88 1.23
N ILE A 17 3.93 2.62 2.05
CA ILE A 17 3.01 2.04 3.04
C ILE A 17 1.91 1.24 2.36
N LEU A 18 1.33 1.75 1.26
CA LEU A 18 0.31 1.02 0.49
C LEU A 18 0.88 -0.27 -0.11
N GLN A 19 2.11 -0.22 -0.65
CA GLN A 19 2.80 -1.39 -1.16
C GLN A 19 3.00 -2.45 -0.06
N GLN A 20 3.49 -2.04 1.11
CA GLN A 20 3.68 -2.94 2.26
C GLN A 20 2.35 -3.56 2.70
N ALA A 21 1.30 -2.75 2.85
CA ALA A 21 -0.03 -3.22 3.24
C ALA A 21 -0.65 -4.19 2.22
N ARG A 22 -0.38 -3.98 0.92
CA ARG A 22 -0.78 -4.90 -0.15
C ARG A 22 -0.03 -6.23 -0.04
N MET A 23 1.29 -6.18 0.10
CA MET A 23 2.14 -7.37 0.20
C MET A 23 1.81 -8.20 1.44
N ALA A 24 1.57 -7.55 2.59
CA ALA A 24 1.11 -8.20 3.81
C ALA A 24 -0.19 -9.00 3.60
N ARG A 25 -1.06 -8.58 2.68
CA ARG A 25 -2.30 -9.28 2.31
C ARG A 25 -2.11 -10.37 1.24
N GLY A 26 -0.87 -10.64 0.82
CA GLY A 26 -0.58 -11.62 -0.24
C GLY A 26 -1.08 -11.21 -1.62
N LEU A 27 -1.44 -9.94 -1.83
CA LEU A 27 -1.98 -9.46 -3.09
C LEU A 27 -0.87 -9.04 -4.05
N THR A 28 -0.97 -9.46 -5.31
CA THR A 28 -0.18 -8.89 -6.41
C THR A 28 -0.71 -7.51 -6.80
N GLN A 29 0.11 -6.70 -7.49
CA GLN A 29 -0.36 -5.42 -8.03
C GLN A 29 -1.54 -5.58 -8.99
N ARG A 30 -1.60 -6.69 -9.75
CA ARG A 30 -2.70 -6.98 -10.67
C ARG A 30 -4.00 -7.23 -9.91
N GLN A 31 -4.00 -8.13 -8.93
CA GLN A 31 -5.17 -8.41 -8.10
C GLN A 31 -5.67 -7.14 -7.39
N PHE A 32 -4.74 -6.31 -6.90
CA PHE A 32 -5.11 -5.05 -6.28
C PHE A 32 -5.70 -4.04 -7.29
N ALA A 33 -5.13 -3.97 -8.49
CA ALA A 33 -5.63 -3.12 -9.57
C ALA A 33 -7.04 -3.55 -10.01
N ASP A 34 -7.26 -4.85 -10.18
CA ASP A 34 -8.54 -5.44 -10.56
C ASP A 34 -9.62 -5.12 -9.50
N ALA A 35 -9.29 -5.26 -8.22
CA ALA A 35 -10.19 -4.92 -7.11
C ALA A 35 -10.56 -3.42 -7.06
N LEU A 36 -9.67 -2.55 -7.53
CA LEU A 36 -9.88 -1.10 -7.59
C LEU A 36 -10.49 -0.62 -8.93
N GLY A 37 -10.62 -1.50 -9.94
CA GLY A 37 -11.08 -1.12 -11.27
C GLY A 37 -10.12 -0.18 -12.01
N ILE A 38 -8.81 -0.29 -11.75
CA ILE A 38 -7.77 0.54 -12.38
C ILE A 38 -6.71 -0.33 -13.07
N SER A 39 -5.83 0.28 -13.86
CA SER A 39 -4.73 -0.46 -14.49
C SER A 39 -3.63 -0.84 -13.49
N GLN A 40 -2.99 -1.99 -13.70
CA GLN A 40 -1.79 -2.40 -12.93
C GLN A 40 -0.69 -1.33 -12.97
N ARG A 41 -0.52 -0.65 -14.11
CA ARG A 41 0.42 0.47 -14.24
C ARG A 41 0.07 1.60 -13.27
N TYR A 42 -1.21 1.92 -13.11
CA TYR A 42 -1.61 2.99 -12.20
C TYR A 42 -1.37 2.63 -10.74
N VAL A 43 -1.59 1.37 -10.35
CA VAL A 43 -1.16 0.86 -9.03
C VAL A 43 0.34 1.04 -8.83
N TRP A 44 1.17 0.69 -9.83
CA TRP A 44 2.62 0.89 -9.74
C TRP A 44 2.97 2.38 -9.57
N GLU A 45 2.31 3.30 -10.28
CA GLU A 45 2.56 4.73 -10.14
C GLU A 45 2.19 5.25 -8.74
N ILE A 46 1.11 4.73 -8.15
CA ILE A 46 0.70 5.05 -6.77
C ILE A 46 1.73 4.51 -5.77
N GLU A 47 2.12 3.24 -5.88
CA GLU A 47 3.07 2.59 -4.95
C GLU A 47 4.48 3.18 -5.05
N ALA A 48 4.90 3.62 -6.24
CA ALA A 48 6.14 4.34 -6.44
C ALA A 48 6.09 5.79 -5.91
N GLY A 49 4.92 6.26 -5.48
CA GLY A 49 4.70 7.65 -5.05
C GLY A 49 5.00 8.66 -6.15
N LYS A 50 4.67 8.30 -7.41
CA LYS A 50 5.00 9.11 -8.58
C LYS A 50 4.52 10.56 -8.34
N PRO A 51 5.40 11.56 -8.51
CA PRO A 51 5.03 12.94 -8.27
C PRO A 51 3.93 13.35 -9.25
N THR A 52 2.81 13.78 -8.71
CA THR A 52 1.71 14.38 -9.46
C THR A 52 1.45 15.77 -8.89
N LEU A 53 1.02 16.69 -9.76
CA LEU A 53 0.67 18.05 -9.33
C LEU A 53 -0.39 18.06 -8.22
N TYR A 54 -1.33 17.08 -8.25
CA TYR A 54 -2.32 16.92 -7.19
C TYR A 54 -1.66 16.52 -5.86
N ALA A 55 -0.84 15.46 -5.85
CA ALA A 55 -0.20 14.98 -4.64
C ALA A 55 0.72 16.03 -4.02
N GLU A 56 1.51 16.73 -4.85
CA GLU A 56 2.36 17.82 -4.39
C GLU A 56 1.57 18.95 -3.72
N ARG A 57 0.46 19.38 -4.35
CA ARG A 57 -0.44 20.40 -3.79
C ARG A 57 -1.12 19.94 -2.51
N LEU A 58 -1.55 18.68 -2.45
CA LEU A 58 -2.15 18.09 -1.25
C LEU A 58 -1.17 18.13 -0.08
N PHE A 59 0.03 17.56 -0.22
CA PHE A 59 1.02 17.55 0.86
C PHE A 59 1.52 18.95 1.22
N ARG A 60 1.58 19.87 0.25
CA ARG A 60 1.85 21.28 0.55
C ARG A 60 0.74 21.91 1.39
N ALA A 61 -0.53 21.68 1.05
CA ALA A 61 -1.66 22.20 1.80
C ALA A 61 -1.69 21.64 3.24
N LEU A 62 -1.43 20.34 3.41
CA LEU A 62 -1.32 19.72 4.73
C LEU A 62 -0.26 20.41 5.59
N ARG A 63 0.94 20.64 5.03
CA ARG A 63 2.02 21.36 5.74
C ARG A 63 1.67 22.82 6.05
N MET A 64 1.00 23.51 5.15
CA MET A 64 0.60 24.92 5.36
C MET A 64 -0.45 25.08 6.46
N LEU A 65 -1.22 24.04 6.73
CA LEU A 65 -2.30 24.04 7.71
C LEU A 65 -1.93 23.29 9.00
N ASP A 66 -0.65 22.94 9.17
CA ASP A 66 -0.15 22.14 10.30
C ASP A 66 -0.88 20.80 10.49
N VAL A 67 -1.41 20.23 9.40
CA VAL A 67 -2.08 18.93 9.41
C VAL A 67 -1.06 17.81 9.27
N THR A 68 -1.11 16.85 10.19
CA THR A 68 -0.28 15.63 10.13
C THR A 68 -1.10 14.45 9.62
N LEU A 69 -0.61 13.79 8.58
CA LEU A 69 -1.15 12.53 8.10
C LEU A 69 -0.39 11.36 8.73
N SER A 70 -1.12 10.36 9.21
CA SER A 70 -0.58 9.08 9.68
C SER A 70 -1.35 7.93 9.06
N ALA A 71 -0.65 6.84 8.76
CA ALA A 71 -1.27 5.61 8.27
C ALA A 71 -1.06 4.50 9.30
N GLU A 72 -2.03 3.59 9.36
CA GLU A 72 -2.02 2.41 10.21
C GLU A 72 -2.49 1.20 9.39
N PHE A 73 -1.75 0.10 9.46
CA PHE A 73 -2.18 -1.16 8.86
C PHE A 73 -1.78 -2.36 9.72
N ALA A 74 -2.68 -3.34 9.79
CA ALA A 74 -2.38 -4.63 10.38
C ALA A 74 -1.71 -5.53 9.32
N GLU A 75 -0.65 -6.22 9.72
CA GLU A 75 -0.18 -7.39 9.00
C GLU A 75 -1.10 -8.56 9.36
N PRO A 76 -1.74 -9.21 8.37
CA PRO A 76 -2.45 -10.45 8.61
C PRO A 76 -1.46 -11.45 9.24
N ASP A 77 -1.92 -12.23 10.21
CA ASP A 77 -1.05 -13.28 10.76
C ASP A 77 -0.58 -14.16 9.59
N PRO A 78 0.73 -14.42 9.47
CA PRO A 78 1.23 -15.27 8.41
C PRO A 78 0.47 -16.59 8.46
N PRO A 79 0.04 -17.16 7.31
CA PRO A 79 -0.56 -18.49 7.32
C PRO A 79 0.41 -19.41 8.07
N LEU A 80 -0.09 -20.11 9.09
CA LEU A 80 0.68 -21.05 9.89
C LEU A 80 1.50 -21.89 8.90
N ALA A 81 2.83 -21.79 8.99
CA ALA A 81 3.73 -22.51 8.09
C ALA A 81 3.42 -24.01 8.22
N GLY A 82 2.72 -24.58 7.23
CA GLY A 82 2.28 -25.98 7.28
C GLY A 82 0.98 -26.34 6.55
N ALA A 83 0.34 -25.46 5.77
CA ALA A 83 -0.84 -25.80 4.96
C ALA A 83 -0.61 -25.61 3.45
N ALA A 84 0.63 -25.77 2.98
CA ALA A 84 0.98 -25.74 1.56
C ALA A 84 1.65 -27.05 1.14
N ASP A 85 1.13 -28.16 1.65
CA ASP A 85 1.40 -29.49 1.13
C ASP A 85 0.08 -29.99 0.53
N ASP A 86 0.15 -30.46 -0.72
CA ASP A 86 -0.88 -31.03 -1.60
C ASP A 86 -1.75 -30.10 -2.47
N GLU A 87 -1.88 -30.55 -3.74
CA GLU A 87 -2.59 -29.98 -4.90
C GLU A 87 -1.78 -28.91 -5.69
N THR A 88 -1.26 -29.11 -6.90
CA THR A 88 -1.63 -30.01 -8.01
C THR A 88 -0.45 -30.10 -8.98
N HIS A 89 0.09 -31.31 -9.20
CA HIS A 89 0.68 -31.68 -10.49
C HIS A 89 -0.01 -32.95 -10.95
N ALA A 90 -1.03 -32.77 -11.79
CA ALA A 90 -1.67 -33.79 -12.59
C ALA A 90 -2.01 -33.17 -13.95
#